data_AF-A0A9W8AC22-F1
#
_entry.id   AF-A0A9W8AC22-F1
#
_cell.length_a   1.000
_cell.length_b   1.000
_cell.length_c   1.000
_cell.angle_alpha   90.00
_cell.angle_beta   90.00
_cell.angle_gamma   90.00
#
_symmetry.space_group_name_H-M   'P 1'
#
loop_
_entity.id
_entity.type
_entity.pdbx_description
1 polymer ?
#
loop_
_entity_poly.entity_id
_entity_poly.type
_entity_poly.pdbx_seq_one_letter_code
_entity_poly.pdbx_strand_id
1 'polypeptide(L)'
;MAKPALPSTHPSSLSGPAATVKIELPIEKPEFTAALANTSNWNSMLLAARQKRGPCFDPATGMYHFPRNSTLYYSVTDPVRWRPGSNGEGTS
;
A
#
# COMPACT_ATOMS: atom_id res chain seq x y z
N MET A 1 -1.77 45.47 23.36
CA MET A 1 -1.74 44.97 21.96
C MET A 1 -2.25 43.53 21.99
N ALA A 2 -3.46 43.27 21.48
CA ALA A 2 -4.10 41.96 21.55
C ALA A 2 -3.80 41.13 20.30
N LYS A 3 -3.38 39.87 20.49
CA LYS A 3 -3.11 38.90 19.43
C LYS A 3 -4.45 38.32 18.95
N PRO A 4 -4.81 38.36 17.65
CA PRO A 4 -6.02 37.70 17.17
C PRO A 4 -5.85 36.18 17.25
N ALA A 5 -6.80 35.51 17.89
CA ALA A 5 -6.87 34.05 17.95
C ALA A 5 -7.28 33.50 16.58
N LEU A 6 -6.49 32.57 16.04
CA LEU A 6 -6.83 31.79 14.85
C LEU A 6 -8.01 30.87 15.19
N PRO A 7 -9.04 30.74 14.33
CA PRO A 7 -10.04 29.69 14.50
C PRO A 7 -9.37 28.33 14.25
N SER A 8 -9.25 27.55 15.32
CA SER A 8 -8.87 26.14 15.30
C SER A 8 -10.02 25.33 14.71
N THR A 9 -10.08 25.24 13.38
CA THR A 9 -10.95 24.28 12.71
C THR A 9 -10.16 22.99 12.54
N HIS A 10 -9.90 22.27 13.63
CA HIS A 10 -9.63 20.84 13.51
C HIS A 10 -10.96 20.18 13.12
N PRO A 11 -11.08 19.50 11.98
CA PRO A 11 -12.22 18.60 11.78
C PRO A 11 -12.10 17.50 12.83
N SER A 12 -12.88 17.68 13.89
CA SER A 12 -13.09 16.68 14.93
C SER A 12 -13.63 15.42 14.26
N SER A 13 -12.96 14.31 14.53
CA SER A 13 -13.46 12.94 14.47
C SER A 13 -14.59 12.68 13.45
N LEU A 14 -14.22 12.20 12.26
CA LEU A 14 -15.11 11.32 11.50
C LEU A 14 -15.21 9.97 12.24
N SER A 15 -15.91 9.98 13.38
CA SER A 15 -16.41 8.79 14.06
C SER A 15 -17.87 8.62 13.62
N GLY A 16 -18.04 8.09 12.42
CA GLY A 16 -19.30 7.51 11.95
C GLY A 16 -19.00 6.11 11.43
N PRO A 17 -19.96 5.17 11.47
CA PRO A 17 -19.74 3.87 10.83
C PRO A 17 -19.35 4.14 9.39
N ALA A 18 -18.21 3.58 8.94
CA ALA A 18 -17.64 3.79 7.62
C ALA A 18 -18.75 3.77 6.58
N ALA A 19 -19.20 4.96 6.16
CA ALA A 19 -20.35 5.09 5.29
C ALA A 19 -19.95 4.34 4.02
N THR A 20 -20.59 3.19 3.81
CA THR A 20 -20.33 2.37 2.64
C THR A 20 -20.89 3.15 1.47
N VAL A 21 -20.05 3.98 0.87
CA VAL A 21 -20.36 4.68 -0.37
C VAL A 21 -20.53 3.60 -1.42
N LYS A 22 -21.77 3.28 -1.76
CA LYS A 22 -22.09 2.45 -2.91
C LYS A 22 -21.73 3.27 -4.14
N ILE A 23 -20.50 3.11 -4.61
CA ILE A 23 -20.08 3.65 -5.90
C ILE A 23 -20.71 2.74 -6.95
N GLU A 24 -21.90 3.10 -7.43
CA GLU A 24 -22.51 2.47 -8.60
C GLU A 24 -21.69 2.89 -9.82
N LEU A 25 -20.74 2.05 -10.18
CA LEU A 25 -19.95 2.24 -11.38
C LEU A 25 -20.85 1.93 -12.59
N PRO A 26 -20.94 2.81 -13.60
CA PRO A 26 -21.67 2.54 -14.83
C PRO A 26 -20.88 1.52 -15.67
N ILE A 27 -20.93 0.25 -15.25
CA ILE A 27 -20.20 -0.89 -15.85
C ILE A 27 -20.65 -1.15 -17.30
N GLU A 28 -21.82 -0.64 -17.69
CA GLU A 28 -22.42 -0.85 -19.01
C GLU A 28 -21.71 -0.09 -20.14
N LYS A 29 -20.86 0.89 -19.83
CA LYS A 29 -20.12 1.63 -20.87
C LYS A 29 -18.87 0.85 -21.28
N PRO A 30 -18.67 0.55 -22.59
CA PRO A 30 -17.49 -0.19 -23.06
C PRO A 30 -16.16 0.54 -22.76
N GLU A 31 -16.19 1.88 -22.69
CA GLU A 31 -15.03 2.67 -22.27
C GLU A 31 -14.64 2.41 -20.80
N PHE A 32 -15.63 2.15 -19.94
CA PHE A 32 -15.42 1.90 -18.52
C PHE A 32 -14.78 0.53 -18.29
N THR A 33 -15.24 -0.51 -19.00
CA THR A 33 -14.64 -1.85 -18.93
C THR A 33 -13.19 -1.85 -19.43
N ALA A 34 -12.90 -1.09 -20.50
CA ALA A 34 -11.54 -0.89 -20.98
C ALA A 34 -10.63 -0.19 -19.97
N ALA A 35 -11.13 0.88 -19.32
CA ALA A 35 -10.40 1.57 -18.26
C ALA A 35 -10.15 0.66 -17.04
N LEU A 36 -11.12 -0.17 -16.65
CA LEU A 36 -11.00 -1.12 -15.56
C LEU A 36 -9.96 -2.21 -15.88
N ALA A 37 -9.96 -2.75 -17.10
CA ALA A 37 -8.97 -3.72 -17.53
C ALA A 37 -7.56 -3.12 -17.54
N ASN A 38 -7.40 -1.89 -18.04
CA ASN A 38 -6.12 -1.20 -18.08
C ASN A 38 -5.58 -0.90 -16.67
N THR A 39 -6.44 -0.39 -15.78
CA THR A 39 -6.05 -0.13 -14.38
C THR A 39 -5.69 -1.43 -13.64
N SER A 40 -6.42 -2.52 -13.87
CA SER A 40 -6.09 -3.84 -13.32
C SER A 40 -4.74 -4.36 -13.81
N ASN A 41 -4.44 -4.18 -15.10
CA ASN A 41 -3.15 -4.54 -15.69
C ASN A 41 -2.01 -3.72 -15.06
N TRP A 42 -2.18 -2.41 -14.95
CA TRP A 42 -1.21 -1.53 -14.28
C TRP A 42 -0.98 -1.90 -12.82
N ASN A 43 -2.05 -2.20 -12.07
CA ASN A 43 -1.93 -2.65 -10.68
C ASN A 43 -1.12 -3.96 -10.59
N SER A 44 -1.38 -4.90 -11.50
CA SER A 44 -0.65 -6.17 -11.57
C SER A 44 0.84 -5.95 -11.86
N MET A 45 1.16 -5.06 -12.80
CA MET A 45 2.55 -4.68 -13.10
C MET A 45 3.26 -4.04 -11.90
N LEU A 46 2.59 -3.14 -11.18
CA LEU A 46 3.14 -2.48 -10.01
C LEU A 46 3.40 -3.46 -8.86
N LEU A 47 2.49 -4.41 -8.63
CA LEU A 47 2.68 -5.46 -7.63
C LEU A 47 3.87 -6.36 -7.98
N ALA A 48 3.99 -6.77 -9.25
CA ALA A 48 5.11 -7.58 -9.71
C ALA A 48 6.45 -6.83 -9.60
N ALA A 49 6.49 -5.54 -9.93
CA ALA A 49 7.68 -4.70 -9.78
C ALA A 49 8.06 -4.51 -8.30
N ARG A 50 7.07 -4.27 -7.43
CA ARG A 50 7.29 -4.13 -5.98
C ARG A 50 7.84 -5.41 -5.38
N GLN A 51 7.33 -6.57 -5.80
CA GLN A 51 7.91 -7.84 -5.45
C GLN A 51 9.36 -7.84 -5.92
N LYS A 52 9.65 -7.83 -7.23
CA LYS A 52 11.01 -7.93 -7.78
C LYS A 52 12.06 -7.01 -7.13
N ARG A 53 11.69 -5.79 -6.73
CA ARG A 53 12.61 -4.84 -6.08
C ARG A 53 13.14 -5.34 -4.73
N GLY A 54 12.33 -6.04 -3.96
CA GLY A 54 12.70 -6.50 -2.62
C GLY A 54 12.80 -5.39 -1.56
N PRO A 55 13.49 -5.66 -0.43
CA PRO A 55 13.68 -4.73 0.68
C PRO A 55 14.41 -3.46 0.27
N CYS A 56 13.99 -2.32 0.81
CA CYS A 56 14.58 -1.03 0.50
C CYS A 56 15.59 -0.63 1.58
N PHE A 57 16.83 -0.34 1.20
CA PHE A 57 17.82 0.19 2.14
C PHE A 57 17.54 1.65 2.45
N ASP A 58 17.53 2.02 3.73
CA ASP A 58 17.40 3.40 4.20
C ASP A 58 18.75 3.90 4.75
N PRO A 59 19.42 4.83 4.05
CA PRO A 59 20.72 5.35 4.46
C PRO A 59 20.69 6.11 5.78
N ALA A 60 19.55 6.70 6.17
CA ALA A 60 19.47 7.51 7.38
C ALA A 60 19.52 6.65 8.65
N THR A 61 18.99 5.43 8.57
CA THR A 61 18.94 4.47 9.69
C THR A 61 19.96 3.34 9.54
N GLY A 62 20.52 3.14 8.35
CA GLY A 62 21.41 2.03 8.05
C GLY A 62 20.69 0.67 8.04
N MET A 63 19.36 0.66 7.93
CA MET A 63 18.53 -0.54 8.01
C MET A 63 17.76 -0.79 6.70
N TYR A 64 17.42 -2.06 6.46
CA TYR A 64 16.49 -2.43 5.38
C TYR A 64 15.05 -2.38 5.87
N HIS A 65 14.18 -1.76 5.07
CA HIS A 65 12.73 -1.76 5.29
C HIS A 65 12.08 -2.96 4.60
N PHE A 66 11.32 -3.72 5.39
CA PHE A 66 10.57 -4.89 4.94
C PHE A 66 9.06 -4.63 5.00
N PRO A 67 8.23 -5.37 4.25
CA PRO A 67 6.79 -5.32 4.40
C PRO A 67 6.36 -5.64 5.84
N ARG A 68 5.38 -4.90 6.35
CA ARG A 68 4.82 -5.13 7.68
C ARG A 68 4.27 -6.56 7.79
N ASN A 69 4.53 -7.22 8.92
CA ASN A 69 4.20 -8.63 9.19
C ASN A 69 4.94 -9.65 8.31
N SER A 70 6.00 -9.24 7.60
CA SER A 70 6.88 -10.18 6.95
C SER A 70 7.85 -10.80 7.95
N THR A 71 8.06 -12.11 7.85
CA THR A 71 9.10 -12.83 8.60
C THR A 71 10.52 -12.53 8.12
N LEU A 72 10.67 -11.85 6.97
CA LEU A 72 11.97 -11.50 6.37
C LEU A 72 12.82 -10.60 7.27
N TYR A 73 12.20 -9.83 8.16
CA TYR A 73 12.94 -9.02 9.14
C TYR A 73 13.80 -9.89 10.09
N TYR A 74 13.32 -11.10 10.40
CA TYR A 74 13.99 -12.03 11.32
C TYR A 74 14.79 -13.12 10.60
N SER A 75 14.70 -13.19 9.28
CA SER A 75 15.43 -14.20 8.52
C SER A 75 16.91 -13.81 8.48
N VAL A 76 17.78 -14.71 8.96
CA VAL A 76 19.26 -14.59 8.90
C VAL A 76 19.76 -14.54 7.45
N THR A 77 18.89 -14.78 6.47
CA THR A 77 19.21 -14.62 5.06
C THR A 77 19.46 -13.16 4.74
N ASP A 78 20.72 -12.86 4.43
CA ASP A 78 21.20 -11.64 3.80
C ASP A 78 20.12 -11.02 2.87
N PRO A 79 19.75 -9.73 3.05
CA PRO A 79 18.78 -9.03 2.20
C PRO A 79 19.11 -9.11 0.71
N VAL A 80 20.36 -9.44 0.34
CA VAL A 80 20.81 -9.70 -1.03
C VAL A 80 20.15 -10.95 -1.65
N ARG A 81 19.67 -11.92 -0.85
CA ARG A 81 19.05 -13.18 -1.34
C ARG A 81 17.51 -13.18 -1.34
N TRP A 82 16.88 -12.00 -1.31
CA TRP A 82 15.43 -11.89 -1.39
C TRP A 82 14.90 -12.64 -2.64
N ARG A 83 14.03 -13.65 -2.43
CA ARG A 83 13.29 -14.32 -3.51
C ARG A 83 11.79 -14.00 -3.38
N PRO A 84 11.13 -13.61 -4.48
CA PRO A 84 9.67 -13.59 -4.50
C PRO A 84 9.16 -15.02 -4.22
N GLY A 85 8.29 -15.17 -3.20
CA GLY A 85 7.60 -16.44 -2.91
C GLY A 85 8.13 -17.29 -1.75
N SER A 86 9.22 -16.91 -1.06
CA SER A 86 9.69 -17.64 0.13
C SER A 86 8.95 -17.27 1.43
N ASN A 87 7.92 -16.43 1.35
CA ASN A 87 7.12 -15.99 2.49
C ASN A 87 6.10 -17.06 2.89
N GLY A 88 6.55 -18.23 3.35
CA GLY A 88 5.78 -19.13 4.22
C GLY A 88 4.32 -19.40 3.83
N GLU A 89 4.01 -19.53 2.53
CA GLU A 89 2.79 -20.21 2.14
C GLU A 89 2.99 -21.68 2.51
N GLY A 90 2.45 -22.05 3.68
CA GLY A 90 2.43 -23.41 4.15
C GLY A 90 1.73 -24.29 3.13
N THR A 91 2.51 -25.07 2.40
CA THR A 91 2.03 -26.31 1.80
C THR A 91 1.57 -27.19 2.96
N SER A 92 0.25 -27.33 3.08
CA SER A 92 -0.39 -28.38 3.89
C SER A 92 -0.09 -29.74 3.30
#